data_AF-A0A3C0KD77-F1
#
_entry.id   AF-A0A3C0KD77-F1
#
_cell.length_a   1.000
_cell.length_b   1.000
_cell.length_c   1.000
_cell.angle_alpha   90.00
_cell.angle_beta   90.00
_cell.angle_gamma   90.00
#
_symmetry.space_group_name_H-M   'P 1'
#
loop_
_entity.id
_entity.type
_entity.pdbx_description
1 polymer ?
#
loop_
_entity_poly.entity_id
_entity_poly.type
_entity_poly.pdbx_seq_one_letter_code
_entity_poly.pdbx_strand_id
1 'polypeptide(L)' 'WPISTASFILMYKQPSDKAQSAEVLKFFDWAFKNGKQMAADLDYVALPDSLTNDIRTKVWSQIQK' A
#
# COMPACT_ATOMS: atom_id res chain seq x y z
N TRP A 1 -6.88 -14.57 -15.61
CA TRP A 1 -5.94 -15.23 -16.54
C TRP A 1 -6.68 -15.51 -17.85
N PRO A 2 -6.18 -15.10 -19.03
CA PRO A 2 -4.79 -14.72 -19.34
C PRO A 2 -4.41 -13.27 -18.99
N ILE A 3 -5.38 -12.41 -18.68
CA ILE A 3 -5.13 -11.00 -18.34
C ILE A 3 -5.10 -10.85 -16.82
N SER A 4 -4.10 -10.12 -16.32
CA SER A 4 -3.92 -9.72 -14.92
C SER A 4 -3.44 -8.27 -14.88
N THR A 5 -3.85 -7.52 -13.87
CA THR A 5 -3.44 -6.11 -13.68
C THR A 5 -3.32 -5.78 -12.20
N ALA A 6 -2.63 -4.67 -11.89
CA ALA A 6 -2.50 -4.13 -10.54
C ALA A 6 -3.34 -2.86 -10.37
N SER A 7 -3.87 -2.68 -9.17
CA SER A 7 -4.36 -1.36 -8.72
C SER A 7 -3.21 -0.57 -8.10
N PHE A 8 -3.18 0.73 -8.35
CA PHE A 8 -2.10 1.61 -7.89
C PHE A 8 -2.62 2.64 -6.89
N ILE A 9 -1.90 2.78 -5.79
CA ILE A 9 -2.12 3.83 -4.79
C ILE A 9 -1.20 4.99 -5.16
N LEU A 10 -1.77 6.19 -5.32
CA LEU A 10 -1.03 7.42 -5.57
C LEU A 10 -0.95 8.25 -4.30
N MET A 11 0.26 8.73 -3.98
CA MET A 11 0.52 9.56 -2.81
C MET A 11 1.35 10.78 -3.22
N TYR A 12 1.11 11.93 -2.60
CA TYR A 12 1.96 13.10 -2.78
C TYR A 12 3.33 12.86 -2.16
N LYS A 13 4.38 13.14 -2.95
CA LYS A 13 5.76 13.12 -2.44
C LYS A 13 6.00 14.22 -1.41
N GLN A 14 5.36 15.38 -1.61
CA GLN A 14 5.40 16.54 -0.72
C GLN A 14 3.97 16.94 -0.38
N PRO A 15 3.34 16.27 0.59
CA PRO A 15 1.96 16.55 0.94
C PRO A 15 1.81 17.91 1.59
N SER A 16 0.75 18.65 1.22
CA SER A 16 0.36 19.89 1.91
C SER A 16 -0.16 19.60 3.32
N ASP A 17 -0.87 18.48 3.50
CA ASP A 17 -1.30 17.95 4.79
C ASP A 17 -0.52 16.67 5.14
N LYS A 18 0.47 16.84 6.01
CA LYS A 18 1.34 15.77 6.51
C LYS A 18 0.61 14.80 7.45
N ALA A 19 -0.29 15.31 8.28
CA ALA A 19 -1.03 14.50 9.23
C ALA A 19 -1.94 13.52 8.48
N GLN A 20 -2.69 14.01 7.51
CA GLN A 20 -3.52 13.17 6.65
C GLN A 20 -2.68 12.11 5.92
N SER A 21 -1.54 12.50 5.33
CA SER A 21 -0.67 11.56 4.62
C SER A 21 -0.13 10.47 5.53
N ALA A 22 0.22 10.80 6.78
CA ALA A 22 0.66 9.82 7.77
C ALA A 22 -0.45 8.81 8.11
N GLU A 23 -1.69 9.26 8.27
CA GLU A 23 -2.83 8.35 8.55
C GLU A 23 -3.13 7.42 7.38
N VAL A 24 -3.06 7.91 6.13
CA VAL A 24 -3.22 7.07 4.94
C VAL A 24 -2.12 5.99 4.87
N LEU A 25 -0.87 6.35 5.17
CA LEU A 25 0.22 5.37 5.22
C LEU A 25 0.00 4.32 6.33
N LYS A 26 -0.53 4.71 7.50
CA LYS A 26 -0.90 3.77 8.56
C LYS A 26 -2.02 2.82 8.12
N PHE A 27 -3.03 3.34 7.44
CA PHE A 27 -4.11 2.52 6.89
C PHE A 27 -3.60 1.44 5.93
N PHE A 28 -2.75 1.82 4.96
CA PHE A 28 -2.19 0.84 4.03
C PHE A 28 -1.20 -0.13 4.70
N ASP A 29 -0.48 0.31 5.75
CA ASP A 29 0.36 -0.61 6.53
C ASP A 29 -0.48 -1.68 7.22
N TRP A 30 -1.61 -1.28 7.81
CA TRP A 30 -2.57 -2.20 8.40
C TRP A 30 -3.19 -3.11 7.34
N ALA A 31 -3.58 -2.58 6.17
CA ALA A 31 -4.16 -3.36 5.09
C ALA A 31 -3.20 -4.43 4.56
N PHE A 32 -1.91 -4.12 4.41
CA PHE A 32 -0.90 -5.10 4.02
C PHE A 32 -0.70 -6.21 5.07
N LYS A 33 -0.88 -5.92 6.36
CA LYS A 33 -0.71 -6.89 7.45
C LYS A 33 -1.94 -7.76 7.66
N ASN A 34 -3.14 -7.18 7.56
CA ASN A 34 -4.39 -7.82 8.00
C ASN A 34 -5.38 -8.10 6.87
N GLY A 35 -5.20 -7.47 5.70
CA GLY A 35 -6.17 -7.51 4.60
C GLY A 35 -6.01 -8.70 3.64
N LYS A 36 -5.06 -9.61 3.87
CA LYS A 36 -4.78 -10.72 2.93
C LYS A 36 -6.00 -11.62 2.70
N GLN A 37 -6.71 -11.99 3.76
CA GLN A 37 -7.93 -12.79 3.64
C GLN A 37 -9.04 -12.02 2.93
N MET A 38 -9.23 -10.74 3.27
CA MET A 38 -10.23 -9.89 2.61
C MET A 38 -9.99 -9.75 1.11
N ALA A 39 -8.72 -9.68 0.68
CA ALA A 39 -8.36 -9.67 -0.72
C ALA A 39 -8.73 -11.00 -1.40
N ALA A 40 -8.40 -12.13 -0.77
CA ALA A 40 -8.71 -13.45 -1.29
C ALA A 40 -10.23 -13.70 -1.38
N ASP A 41 -11.01 -13.24 -0.39
CA ASP A 41 -12.48 -13.35 -0.38
C ASP A 41 -13.14 -12.57 -1.54
N LEU A 42 -12.41 -11.61 -2.12
CA LEU A 42 -12.82 -10.79 -3.27
C LEU A 42 -12.08 -11.19 -4.56
N ASP A 43 -11.46 -12.38 -4.61
CA ASP A 43 -10.69 -12.91 -5.74
C ASP A 43 -9.48 -12.05 -6.17
N TYR A 44 -8.96 -11.20 -5.28
CA TYR A 44 -7.72 -10.47 -5.48
C TYR A 44 -6.50 -11.26 -5.00
N VAL A 45 -5.37 -11.03 -5.67
CA VAL A 45 -4.07 -11.55 -5.25
C VAL A 45 -3.47 -10.62 -4.20
N ALA A 46 -3.30 -11.11 -2.97
CA ALA A 46 -2.62 -10.38 -1.92
C ALA A 46 -1.12 -10.19 -2.26
N LEU A 47 -0.58 -9.00 -1.98
CA LEU A 47 0.84 -8.73 -2.22
C LEU A 47 1.72 -9.56 -1.25
N PRO A 48 2.83 -10.16 -1.73
CA PRO A 48 3.78 -10.86 -0.87
C PRO A 48 4.42 -9.95 0.20
N ASP A 49 4.81 -10.51 1.34
CA ASP A 49 5.41 -9.76 2.44
C ASP A 49 6.72 -9.06 2.03
N SER A 50 7.53 -9.72 1.21
CA SER A 50 8.76 -9.13 0.65
C SER A 50 8.48 -7.85 -0.13
N LEU A 51 7.45 -7.85 -0.97
CA LEU A 51 7.05 -6.69 -1.76
C LEU A 51 6.48 -5.58 -0.89
N THR A 52 5.60 -5.88 0.06
CA THR A 52 5.06 -4.83 0.94
C THR A 52 6.15 -4.23 1.84
N ASN A 53 7.18 -5.00 2.23
CA ASN A 53 8.35 -4.49 2.93
C ASN A 53 9.21 -3.55 2.05
N ASP A 54 9.40 -3.89 0.79
CA ASP A 54 10.08 -3.03 -0.18
C ASP A 54 9.33 -1.70 -0.40
N ILE A 55 7.99 -1.72 -0.46
CA ILE A 55 7.18 -0.50 -0.55
C ILE A 55 7.43 0.41 0.67
N ARG A 56 7.42 -0.14 1.89
CA ARG A 56 7.65 0.62 3.13
C ARG A 56 9.04 1.25 3.18
N THR A 57 10.06 0.51 2.76
CA THR A 57 11.46 0.92 2.91
C THR A 57 11.95 1.81 1.77
N LYS A 58 11.48 1.58 0.53
CA LYS A 58 11.98 2.25 -0.67
C LYS A 58 11.05 3.33 -1.22
N VAL A 59 9.74 3.16 -1.11
CA VAL A 59 8.75 4.10 -1.68
C VAL A 59 8.30 5.10 -0.63
N TRP A 60 7.85 4.62 0.54
CA TRP A 60 7.33 5.51 1.58
C TRP A 60 8.41 6.40 2.22
N SER A 61 9.68 6.03 2.11
CA SER A 61 10.81 6.87 2.53
C SER A 61 10.97 8.11 1.65
N GLN A 62 10.36 8.15 0.46
CA GLN A 62 10.40 9.30 -0.44
C GLN A 62 9.32 10.34 -0.13
N ILE A 63 8.33 10.00 0.70
CA ILE A 63 7.24 10.90 1.08
C ILE A 63 7.71 11.76 2.25
N GLN A 64 7.57 13.08 2.13
CA GLN A 64 7.87 14.03 3.19
C GLN A 64 6.75 14.06 4.22
N LYS A 65 6.81 13.08 5.13
CA LYS A 65 5.85 12.92 6.23
C LYS A 65 5.95 14.06 7.24
#